data_AF-A0A0M0J7L6-F1
#
_entry.id   AF-A0A0M0J7L6-F1
#
_cell.length_a   1.000
_cell.length_b   1.000
_cell.length_c   1.000
_cell.angle_alpha   90.00
_cell.angle_beta   90.00
_cell.angle_gamma   90.00
#
_symmetry.space_group_name_H-M   'P 1'
#
loop_
_entity.id
_entity.type
_entity.pdbx_description
1 polymer ?
#
loop_
_entity_poly.entity_id
_entity_poly.type
_entity_poly.pdbx_seq_one_letter_code
_entity_poly.pdbx_strand_id
1 'polypeptide(L)'
;MILLRHAILLIHVVLANALQQPRFTPLKATTVGHQRRVIVMQLGGNRWVQAKEKREEEERERYQKIVEAREAAERARLAAAEAEQARKREEAERKAAEYQEYQDSFDYFQPGGAGQGKMGQPFQGVTREMLQNAGKATSPALVADEQLKQAVADAGKYSTDASRVMLERVIAEARAAGVREKMPNMKKAVALLATLERADEAAQELGNVSPEQADPLAGMMSAIFDDGYALPEEDGVEFPILDDYKE
;
A
#
# COMPACT_ATOMS: atom_id res chain seq x y z
N MET A 1 -22.86 12.77 -3.76
CA MET A 1 -23.17 12.61 -2.32
C MET A 1 -22.18 11.76 -1.51
N ILE A 2 -21.21 11.08 -2.12
CA ILE A 2 -20.26 10.19 -1.40
C ILE A 2 -19.12 10.98 -0.72
N LEU A 3 -18.72 12.13 -1.30
CA LEU A 3 -17.66 12.99 -0.77
C LEU A 3 -18.03 13.69 0.55
N LEU A 4 -19.32 14.00 0.77
CA LEU A 4 -19.77 14.63 2.01
C LEU A 4 -19.75 13.67 3.22
N ARG A 5 -19.99 12.38 2.98
CA ARG A 5 -19.95 11.36 4.04
C ARG A 5 -18.52 11.07 4.54
N HIS A 6 -17.53 11.15 3.65
CA HIS A 6 -16.13 10.93 4.04
C HIS A 6 -15.56 12.10 4.84
N ALA A 7 -15.96 13.34 4.52
CA ALA A 7 -15.54 14.52 5.29
C ALA A 7 -16.09 14.51 6.73
N ILE A 8 -17.33 14.04 6.94
CA ILE A 8 -17.94 13.95 8.27
C ILE A 8 -17.26 12.87 9.14
N LEU A 9 -16.84 11.76 8.54
CA LEU A 9 -16.12 10.69 9.26
C LEU A 9 -14.72 11.13 9.70
N LEU A 10 -13.99 11.87 8.87
CA LEU A 10 -12.67 12.40 9.23
C LEU A 10 -12.73 13.40 10.40
N ILE A 11 -13.79 14.21 10.48
CA ILE A 11 -13.98 15.14 11.60
C ILE A 11 -14.25 14.39 12.91
N HIS A 12 -15.00 13.28 12.88
CA HIS A 12 -15.26 12.48 14.09
C HIS A 12 -14.02 11.75 14.60
N VAL A 13 -13.16 11.23 13.72
CA VAL A 13 -11.93 10.53 14.12
C VAL A 13 -10.92 11.51 14.76
N VAL A 14 -10.81 12.73 14.24
CA VAL A 14 -9.91 13.74 14.82
C VAL A 14 -10.43 14.27 16.17
N LEU A 15 -11.75 14.38 16.35
CA LEU A 15 -12.34 14.81 17.63
C LEU A 15 -12.26 13.72 18.72
N ALA A 16 -12.35 12.44 18.35
CA ALA A 16 -12.21 11.33 19.29
C ALA A 16 -10.78 11.19 19.84
N ASN A 17 -9.76 11.44 19.00
CA ASN A 17 -8.36 11.30 19.40
C ASN A 17 -7.85 12.46 20.27
N ALA A 18 -8.54 13.61 20.27
CA ALA A 18 -8.21 14.77 21.12
C ALA A 18 -8.68 14.62 22.59
N LEU A 19 -9.56 13.65 22.88
CA LEU A 19 -10.11 13.42 24.23
C LEU A 19 -9.36 12.34 25.04
N GLN A 20 -8.35 11.69 24.44
CA GLN A 20 -7.50 10.70 25.09
C GLN A 20 -6.21 11.34 25.61
N GLN A 21 -6.34 12.35 26.49
CA GLN A 21 -5.22 12.72 27.35
C GLN A 21 -5.21 11.82 28.60
N PRO A 22 -4.09 11.15 28.94
CA PRO A 22 -3.99 10.38 30.16
C PRO A 22 -4.10 11.33 31.36
N ARG A 23 -5.16 11.18 32.14
CA ARG A 23 -5.34 11.86 33.42
C ARG A 23 -4.25 11.38 34.38
N PHE A 24 -3.20 12.18 34.52
CA PHE A 24 -2.24 12.07 35.61
C PHE A 24 -3.00 12.31 36.93
N THR A 25 -3.25 11.25 37.69
CA THR A 25 -3.71 11.36 39.07
C THR A 25 -2.47 11.57 39.96
N PRO A 26 -2.36 12.69 40.71
CA PRO A 26 -1.31 12.81 41.70
C PRO A 26 -1.67 11.90 42.89
N LEU A 27 -0.96 10.78 43.04
CA LEU A 27 -0.93 10.02 44.27
C LEU A 27 -0.44 10.94 45.39
N LYS A 28 -1.30 11.13 46.39
CA LYS A 28 -0.99 11.86 47.63
C LYS A 28 0.19 11.17 48.31
N ALA A 29 1.35 11.81 48.30
CA ALA A 29 2.48 11.42 49.11
C ALA A 29 2.13 11.59 50.59
N THR A 30 2.15 10.48 51.32
CA THR A 30 2.06 10.44 52.77
C THR A 30 3.24 11.19 53.37
N THR A 31 2.92 12.24 54.12
CA THR A 31 3.85 12.97 54.98
C THR A 31 4.29 12.06 56.12
N VAL A 32 5.53 11.58 56.06
CA VAL A 32 6.29 11.15 57.24
C VAL A 32 7.58 11.96 57.24
N GLY A 33 7.66 12.87 58.21
CA GLY A 33 8.76 13.80 58.34
C GLY A 33 10.09 13.09 58.61
N HIS A 34 11.17 13.71 58.15
CA HIS A 34 12.45 13.75 58.83
C HIS A 34 13.26 14.90 58.23
N GLN A 35 13.45 15.96 59.02
CA GLN A 35 14.51 16.92 58.78
C GLN A 35 15.84 16.18 58.79
N ARG A 36 16.61 16.24 57.69
CA ARG A 36 18.07 16.12 57.71
C ARG A 36 18.68 16.64 56.41
N ARG A 37 19.42 17.74 56.55
CA ARG A 37 20.54 18.22 55.73
C ARG A 37 20.24 18.64 54.28
N VAL A 38 19.87 19.91 54.14
CA VAL A 38 20.16 20.70 52.93
C VAL A 38 21.66 21.00 52.89
N ILE A 39 22.45 20.12 52.27
CA ILE A 39 23.76 20.45 51.69
C ILE A 39 23.88 19.68 50.36
N VAL A 40 23.06 20.04 49.37
CA VAL A 40 23.34 19.71 47.97
C VAL A 40 22.66 20.77 47.12
N MET A 41 23.29 21.92 46.88
CA MET A 41 22.90 22.82 45.77
C MET A 41 23.87 24.00 45.66
N GLN A 42 25.07 23.76 45.10
CA GLN A 42 25.77 24.88 44.43
C GLN A 42 26.80 24.49 43.37
N LEU A 43 27.02 23.19 43.09
CA LEU A 43 27.88 22.75 41.98
C LEU A 43 27.14 22.06 40.81
N GLY A 44 25.85 21.72 40.96
CA GLY A 44 25.05 21.08 39.92
C GLY A 44 24.14 22.02 39.11
N GLY A 45 23.91 23.25 39.58
CA GLY A 45 22.97 24.21 38.98
C GLY A 45 23.40 24.69 37.58
N ASN A 46 24.70 24.94 37.39
CA ASN A 46 25.21 25.47 36.12
C ASN A 46 25.23 24.44 35.00
N ARG A 47 25.42 23.14 35.31
CA ARG A 47 25.41 22.07 34.29
C ARG A 47 24.00 21.78 33.77
N TRP A 48 22.98 21.88 34.63
CA TRP A 48 21.60 21.65 34.22
C TRP A 48 21.07 22.79 33.35
N VAL A 49 21.40 24.05 33.68
CA VAL A 49 21.05 25.23 32.87
C VAL A 49 21.72 25.14 31.49
N GLN A 50 23.03 24.85 31.43
CA GLN A 50 23.75 24.64 30.16
C GLN A 50 23.18 23.48 29.33
N ALA A 51 22.79 22.37 29.97
CA ALA A 51 22.16 21.23 29.30
C ALA A 51 20.72 21.49 28.85
N LYS A 52 20.05 22.50 29.42
CA LYS A 52 18.73 22.94 29.00
C LYS A 52 18.83 23.89 27.82
N GLU A 53 19.72 24.88 27.89
CA GLU A 53 20.00 25.81 26.78
C GLU A 53 20.45 25.06 25.53
N LYS A 54 21.36 24.09 25.65
CA LYS A 54 21.80 23.26 24.53
C LYS A 54 20.64 22.47 23.89
N ARG A 55 19.70 21.97 24.69
CA ARG A 55 18.51 21.27 24.16
C ARG A 55 17.55 22.22 23.47
N GLU A 56 17.34 23.42 24.02
CA GLU A 56 16.52 24.45 23.39
C GLU A 56 17.14 24.94 22.07
N GLU A 57 18.46 25.04 21.98
CA GLU A 57 19.18 25.34 20.72
C GLU A 57 19.04 24.22 19.69
N GLU A 58 19.26 22.97 20.09
CA GLU A 58 19.08 21.80 19.21
C GLU A 58 17.63 21.67 18.73
N GLU A 59 16.64 21.97 19.58
CA GLU A 59 15.23 22.00 19.19
C GLU A 59 14.94 23.13 18.20
N ARG A 60 15.46 24.34 18.43
CA ARG A 60 15.31 25.47 17.49
C ARG A 60 15.90 25.16 16.13
N GLU A 61 17.10 24.56 16.08
CA GLU A 61 17.71 24.14 14.82
C GLU A 61 16.88 23.08 14.10
N ARG A 62 16.30 22.11 14.83
CA ARG A 62 15.39 21.11 14.25
C ARG A 62 14.13 21.77 13.69
N TYR A 63 13.52 22.71 14.41
CA TYR A 63 12.36 23.43 13.93
C TYR A 63 12.67 24.29 12.70
N GLN A 64 13.81 24.98 12.68
CA GLN A 64 14.25 25.76 11.51
C GLN A 64 14.41 24.87 10.28
N LYS A 65 15.07 23.71 10.42
CA LYS A 65 15.22 22.75 9.31
C LYS A 65 13.88 22.24 8.78
N ILE A 66 12.91 22.01 9.67
CA ILE A 66 11.55 21.57 9.27
C ILE A 66 10.82 22.68 8.52
N VAL A 67 10.93 23.93 8.97
CA VAL A 67 10.31 25.09 8.30
C VAL A 67 10.93 25.32 6.92
N GLU A 68 12.26 25.31 6.82
CA GLU A 68 12.98 25.46 5.55
C GLU A 68 12.63 24.34 4.55
N ALA A 69 12.57 23.09 5.02
CA ALA A 69 12.18 21.96 4.17
C ALA A 69 10.73 22.10 3.68
N ARG A 70 9.82 22.59 4.52
CA ARG A 70 8.42 22.83 4.16
C ARG A 70 8.28 23.96 3.14
N GLU A 71 9.01 25.07 3.32
CA GLU A 71 9.03 26.17 2.37
C GLU A 71 9.63 25.75 1.02
N ALA A 72 10.71 24.95 1.03
CA ALA A 72 11.30 24.41 -0.18
C ALA A 72 10.32 23.48 -0.94
N ALA A 73 9.59 22.64 -0.22
CA ALA A 73 8.57 21.76 -0.79
C ALA A 73 7.40 22.54 -1.41
N GLU A 74 6.90 23.58 -0.73
CA GLU A 74 5.85 24.45 -1.28
C GLU A 74 6.31 25.21 -2.52
N ARG A 75 7.53 25.76 -2.53
CA ARG A 75 8.09 26.43 -3.71
C ARG A 75 8.24 25.47 -4.89
N ALA A 76 8.70 24.23 -4.65
CA ALA A 76 8.79 23.21 -5.68
C ALA A 76 7.42 22.83 -6.24
N ARG A 77 6.40 22.73 -5.39
CA ARG A 77 5.03 22.40 -5.80
C ARG A 77 4.41 23.52 -6.63
N LEU A 78 4.62 24.78 -6.25
CA LEU A 78 4.16 25.94 -7.01
C LEU A 78 4.86 26.02 -8.38
N ALA A 79 6.18 25.83 -8.43
CA ALA A 79 6.93 25.81 -9.69
C ALA A 79 6.47 24.68 -10.63
N ALA A 80 6.19 23.48 -10.10
CA ALA A 80 5.65 22.38 -10.88
C ALA A 80 4.25 22.68 -11.43
N ALA A 81 3.38 23.30 -10.62
CA ALA A 81 2.04 23.70 -11.04
C ALA A 81 2.07 24.79 -12.13
N GLU A 82 2.98 25.76 -12.02
CA GLU A 82 3.19 26.79 -13.04
C GLU A 82 3.71 26.18 -14.35
N ALA A 83 4.65 25.24 -14.29
CA ALA A 83 5.16 24.54 -15.46
C ALA A 83 4.07 23.70 -16.16
N GLU A 84 3.19 23.05 -15.39
CA GLU A 84 2.07 22.30 -15.95
C GLU A 84 1.04 23.24 -16.61
N GLN A 85 0.74 24.39 -16.00
CA GLN A 85 -0.13 25.39 -16.61
C GLN A 85 0.47 25.99 -17.88
N ALA A 86 1.78 26.25 -17.91
CA ALA A 86 2.47 26.75 -19.10
C ALA A 86 2.34 25.76 -20.27
N ARG A 87 2.58 24.46 -20.02
CA ARG A 87 2.38 23.41 -21.04
C ARG A 87 0.94 23.33 -21.54
N LYS A 88 -0.04 23.41 -20.63
CA LYS A 88 -1.46 23.41 -21.00
C LYS A 88 -1.84 24.63 -21.84
N ARG A 89 -1.28 25.81 -21.55
CA ARG A 89 -1.50 27.03 -22.35
C ARG A 89 -0.89 26.90 -23.73
N GLU A 90 0.34 26.41 -23.83
CA GLU A 90 1.01 26.16 -25.12
C GLU A 90 0.24 25.14 -25.98
N GLU A 91 -0.25 24.05 -25.38
CA GLU A 91 -1.10 23.09 -26.09
C GLU A 91 -2.45 23.68 -26.52
N ALA A 92 -3.04 24.52 -25.68
CA ALA A 92 -4.29 25.21 -26.00
C ALA A 92 -4.09 26.24 -27.13
N GLU A 93 -3.00 26.99 -27.12
CA GLU A 93 -2.62 27.91 -28.20
C GLU A 93 -2.36 27.17 -29.51
N ARG A 94 -1.65 26.03 -29.46
CA ARG A 94 -1.42 25.19 -30.64
C ARG A 94 -2.72 24.66 -31.22
N LYS A 95 -3.63 24.17 -30.37
CA LYS A 95 -4.96 23.70 -30.81
C LYS A 95 -5.83 24.84 -31.32
N ALA A 96 -5.74 26.02 -30.73
CA ALA A 96 -6.48 27.20 -31.19
C ALA A 96 -5.98 27.68 -32.57
N ALA A 97 -4.66 27.67 -32.80
CA ALA A 97 -4.07 27.98 -34.09
C ALA A 97 -4.48 26.94 -35.16
N GLU A 98 -4.43 25.65 -34.82
CA GLU A 98 -4.93 24.57 -35.69
C GLU A 98 -6.42 24.78 -36.03
N TYR A 99 -7.25 25.18 -35.05
CA TYR A 99 -8.67 25.44 -35.26
C TYR A 99 -8.93 26.67 -36.13
N GLN A 100 -8.11 27.73 -36.03
CA GLN A 100 -8.19 28.90 -36.90
C GLN A 100 -7.84 28.55 -38.35
N GLU A 101 -6.79 27.74 -38.57
CA GLU A 101 -6.48 27.24 -39.91
C GLU A 101 -7.63 26.41 -40.51
N TYR A 102 -8.35 25.64 -39.69
CA TYR A 102 -9.55 24.90 -40.12
C TYR A 102 -10.73 25.82 -40.48
N GLN A 103 -10.90 26.95 -39.79
CA GLN A 103 -11.97 27.90 -40.09
C GLN A 103 -11.70 28.67 -41.39
N ASP A 104 -10.46 29.11 -41.60
CA ASP A 104 -10.08 29.86 -42.80
C ASP A 104 -10.05 28.99 -44.07
N SER A 105 -9.97 27.66 -43.92
CA SER A 105 -10.02 26.71 -45.04
C SER A 105 -11.43 26.23 -45.41
N PHE A 106 -12.45 26.61 -44.63
CA PHE A 106 -13.86 26.41 -44.99
C PHE A 106 -14.37 27.58 -45.84
N ASP A 107 -13.87 27.67 -47.08
CA ASP A 107 -14.31 28.68 -48.03
C ASP A 107 -15.65 28.25 -48.67
N TYR A 108 -16.76 28.75 -48.13
CA TYR A 108 -18.14 28.36 -48.53
C TYR A 108 -18.57 28.88 -49.92
N PHE A 109 -17.74 29.68 -50.61
CA PHE A 109 -18.14 30.43 -51.80
C PHE A 109 -17.78 29.80 -53.16
N GLN A 110 -17.14 28.62 -53.18
CA GLN A 110 -16.83 27.91 -54.42
C GLN A 110 -17.90 26.84 -54.72
N PRO A 111 -18.81 27.05 -55.70
CA PRO A 111 -19.81 26.06 -56.07
C PRO A 111 -19.11 24.89 -56.79
N GLY A 112 -18.73 23.88 -56.01
CA GLY A 112 -17.93 22.72 -56.42
C GLY A 112 -16.84 22.29 -55.42
N GLY A 113 -16.61 23.04 -54.35
CA GLY A 113 -15.46 22.84 -53.44
C GLY A 113 -15.65 21.89 -52.25
N ALA A 114 -16.79 21.19 -52.14
CA ALA A 114 -16.99 20.20 -51.07
C ALA A 114 -16.42 18.84 -51.50
N GLY A 115 -15.13 18.62 -51.28
CA GLY A 115 -14.60 17.25 -51.19
C GLY A 115 -13.36 16.88 -52.01
N GLN A 116 -12.59 17.83 -52.56
CA GLN A 116 -11.31 17.49 -53.20
C GLN A 116 -10.14 18.24 -52.58
N GLY A 117 -9.51 17.57 -51.62
CA GLY A 117 -8.16 17.92 -51.16
C GLY A 117 -8.13 18.60 -49.80
N LYS A 118 -8.25 17.78 -48.75
CA LYS A 118 -7.61 17.90 -47.42
C LYS A 118 -8.42 17.28 -46.26
N MET A 119 -9.44 16.47 -46.55
CA MET A 119 -9.90 15.40 -45.63
C MET A 119 -9.17 14.07 -45.86
N GLY A 120 -7.86 14.14 -46.07
CA GLY A 120 -7.00 12.96 -46.12
C GLY A 120 -5.87 13.22 -45.16
N GLN A 121 -5.69 12.33 -44.19
CA GLN A 121 -4.50 12.20 -43.36
C GLN A 121 -3.24 12.63 -44.13
N PRO A 122 -2.22 13.24 -43.50
CA PRO A 122 -0.93 13.30 -44.17
C PRO A 122 -0.63 11.86 -44.57
N PHE A 123 -0.56 11.57 -45.87
CA PHE A 123 0.08 10.36 -46.37
C PHE A 123 1.55 10.51 -45.98
N GLN A 124 1.86 10.31 -44.70
CA GLN A 124 3.14 9.78 -44.28
C GLN A 124 3.22 8.48 -45.05
N GLY A 125 3.96 8.51 -46.17
CA GLY A 125 4.13 7.37 -47.05
C GLY A 125 4.40 6.16 -46.18
N VAL A 126 3.63 5.10 -46.40
CA VAL A 126 3.66 3.91 -45.54
C VAL A 126 5.12 3.50 -45.36
N THR A 127 5.64 3.69 -44.15
CA THR A 127 7.05 3.43 -43.91
C THR A 127 7.28 1.94 -44.07
N ARG A 128 8.50 1.54 -44.42
CA ARG A 128 8.87 0.12 -44.51
C ARG A 128 8.50 -0.65 -43.24
N GLU A 129 8.57 0.02 -42.09
CA GLU A 129 8.16 -0.48 -40.78
C GLU A 129 6.63 -0.66 -40.65
N MET A 130 5.83 0.28 -41.15
CA MET A 130 4.37 0.16 -41.16
C MET A 130 3.90 -1.01 -42.05
N LEU A 131 4.56 -1.26 -43.20
CA LEU A 131 4.27 -2.45 -44.02
C LEU A 131 4.66 -3.76 -43.32
N GLN A 132 5.79 -3.78 -42.60
CA GLN A 132 6.21 -4.94 -41.80
C GLN A 132 5.27 -5.21 -40.63
N ASN A 133 4.67 -4.16 -40.04
CA ASN A 133 3.73 -4.28 -38.93
C ASN A 133 2.28 -4.54 -39.40
N ALA A 134 1.88 -4.07 -40.59
CA ALA A 134 0.57 -4.36 -41.17
C ALA A 134 0.35 -5.86 -41.46
N GLY A 135 1.44 -6.60 -41.74
CA GLY A 135 1.40 -8.06 -41.83
C GLY A 135 1.29 -8.78 -40.48
N LYS A 136 1.57 -8.07 -39.37
CA LYS A 136 1.39 -8.56 -38.00
C LYS A 136 0.01 -8.16 -37.52
N ALA A 137 -1.02 -8.80 -38.05
CA ALA A 137 -2.34 -8.80 -37.41
C ALA A 137 -2.22 -9.58 -36.08
N THR A 138 -1.65 -8.93 -35.06
CA THR A 138 -1.58 -9.46 -33.71
C THR A 138 -3.00 -9.42 -33.17
N SER A 139 -3.67 -10.57 -33.22
CA SER A 139 -4.98 -10.68 -32.59
C SER A 139 -4.81 -10.34 -31.09
N PRO A 140 -5.78 -9.66 -30.47
CA PRO A 140 -5.74 -9.36 -29.04
C PRO A 140 -5.47 -10.61 -28.18
N ALA A 141 -5.96 -11.78 -28.64
CA ALA A 141 -5.70 -13.07 -28.01
C ALA A 141 -4.22 -13.50 -28.07
N LEU A 142 -3.49 -13.23 -29.16
CA LEU A 142 -2.06 -13.54 -29.25
C LEU A 142 -1.23 -12.64 -28.34
N VAL A 143 -1.55 -11.35 -28.29
CA VAL A 143 -0.88 -10.40 -27.38
C VAL A 143 -1.09 -10.80 -25.93
N ALA A 144 -2.31 -11.18 -25.56
CA ALA A 144 -2.62 -11.65 -24.22
C ALA A 144 -1.92 -12.98 -23.87
N ASP A 145 -1.76 -13.91 -24.82
CA ASP A 145 -1.02 -15.15 -24.61
C ASP A 145 0.50 -14.90 -24.42
N GLU A 146 1.07 -13.93 -25.15
CA GLU A 146 2.46 -13.49 -24.93
C GLU A 146 2.65 -12.83 -23.56
N GLN A 147 1.70 -12.00 -23.14
CA GLN A 147 1.70 -11.39 -21.80
C GLN A 147 1.58 -12.45 -20.70
N LEU A 148 0.72 -13.46 -20.87
CA LEU A 148 0.64 -14.60 -19.96
C LEU A 148 1.98 -15.35 -19.86
N LYS A 149 2.65 -15.58 -20.99
CA LYS A 149 3.96 -16.24 -21.01
C LYS A 149 5.02 -15.43 -20.27
N GLN A 150 5.03 -14.11 -20.44
CA GLN A 150 5.93 -13.21 -19.71
C GLN A 150 5.61 -13.20 -18.21
N ALA A 151 4.33 -13.09 -17.85
CA ALA A 151 3.89 -13.08 -16.46
C ALA A 151 4.28 -14.36 -15.71
N VAL A 152 4.18 -15.53 -16.35
CA VAL A 152 4.64 -16.80 -15.76
C VAL A 152 6.16 -16.82 -15.55
N ALA A 153 6.94 -16.23 -16.47
CA ALA A 153 8.39 -16.14 -16.32
C ALA A 153 8.82 -15.13 -15.24
N ASP A 154 8.03 -14.08 -15.05
CA ASP A 154 8.33 -12.99 -14.11
C ASP A 154 7.78 -13.22 -12.70
N ALA A 155 6.79 -14.11 -12.52
CA ALA A 155 6.23 -14.44 -11.22
C ALA A 155 7.26 -14.99 -10.20
N GLY A 156 8.41 -15.50 -10.65
CA GLY A 156 9.52 -15.90 -9.78
C GLY A 156 10.47 -14.77 -9.37
N LYS A 157 10.30 -13.56 -9.93
CA LYS A 157 11.19 -12.41 -9.68
C LYS A 157 10.65 -11.46 -8.62
N TYR A 158 9.34 -11.48 -8.38
CA TYR A 158 8.67 -10.60 -7.41
C TYR A 158 8.31 -11.36 -6.13
N SER A 159 7.87 -10.63 -5.10
CA SER A 159 7.33 -11.24 -3.89
C SER A 159 6.04 -12.02 -4.18
N THR A 160 5.72 -13.01 -3.34
CA THR A 160 4.53 -13.88 -3.48
C THR A 160 3.25 -13.09 -3.73
N ASP A 161 2.99 -12.03 -2.94
CA ASP A 161 1.82 -11.16 -3.08
C ASP A 161 1.80 -10.39 -4.41
N ALA A 162 2.94 -9.83 -4.81
CA ALA A 162 3.06 -9.07 -6.05
C ALA A 162 2.87 -9.99 -7.27
N SER A 163 3.42 -11.20 -7.21
CA SER A 163 3.26 -12.23 -8.24
C SER A 163 1.82 -12.73 -8.33
N ARG A 164 1.13 -12.89 -7.20
CA ARG A 164 -0.30 -13.25 -7.16
C ARG A 164 -1.15 -12.19 -7.86
N VAL A 165 -1.05 -10.93 -7.43
CA VAL A 165 -1.83 -9.82 -8.01
C VAL A 165 -1.54 -9.63 -9.50
N MET A 166 -0.28 -9.78 -9.90
CA MET A 166 0.11 -9.73 -11.31
C MET A 166 -0.56 -10.84 -12.12
N LEU A 167 -0.48 -12.10 -11.65
CA LEU A 167 -1.06 -13.25 -12.35
C LEU A 167 -2.59 -13.16 -12.43
N GLU A 168 -3.27 -12.77 -11.35
CA GLU A 168 -4.73 -12.57 -11.33
C GLU A 168 -5.16 -11.56 -12.40
N ARG A 169 -4.46 -10.42 -12.47
CA ARG A 169 -4.72 -9.38 -13.46
C ARG A 169 -4.52 -9.88 -14.89
N VAL A 170 -3.38 -10.49 -15.17
CA VAL A 170 -3.05 -10.94 -16.54
C VAL A 170 -3.97 -12.09 -16.98
N ILE A 171 -4.37 -12.99 -16.08
CA ILE A 171 -5.37 -14.03 -16.37
C ILE A 171 -6.73 -13.41 -16.70
N ALA A 172 -7.17 -12.39 -15.95
CA ALA A 172 -8.42 -11.69 -16.23
C ALA A 172 -8.39 -10.97 -17.59
N GLU A 173 -7.30 -10.26 -17.88
CA GLU A 173 -7.09 -9.59 -19.17
C GLU A 173 -7.07 -10.61 -20.34
N ALA A 174 -6.43 -11.76 -20.15
CA ALA A 174 -6.39 -12.81 -21.18
C ALA A 174 -7.74 -13.50 -21.40
N ARG A 175 -8.54 -13.70 -20.35
CA ARG A 175 -9.93 -14.18 -20.50
C ARG A 175 -10.78 -13.17 -21.26
N ALA A 176 -10.65 -11.89 -20.96
CA ALA A 176 -11.36 -10.81 -21.67
C ALA A 176 -10.95 -10.72 -23.15
N ALA A 177 -9.69 -11.00 -23.47
CA ALA A 177 -9.17 -11.05 -24.84
C ALA A 177 -9.57 -12.34 -25.61
N GLY A 178 -10.25 -13.29 -24.98
CA GLY A 178 -10.74 -14.52 -25.60
C GLY A 178 -9.74 -15.69 -25.62
N VAL A 179 -8.70 -15.66 -24.79
CA VAL A 179 -7.75 -16.78 -24.63
C VAL A 179 -8.46 -17.95 -23.95
N ARG A 180 -8.46 -19.11 -24.60
CA ARG A 180 -9.12 -20.32 -24.07
C ARG A 180 -8.38 -20.88 -22.86
N GLU A 181 -9.12 -21.38 -21.87
CA GLU A 181 -8.55 -22.04 -20.68
C GLU A 181 -7.74 -23.31 -20.99
N LYS A 182 -7.97 -23.91 -22.17
CA LYS A 182 -7.21 -25.07 -22.62
C LYS A 182 -5.80 -24.73 -23.11
N MET A 183 -5.48 -23.44 -23.31
CA MET A 183 -4.16 -23.00 -23.78
C MET A 183 -3.08 -23.30 -22.74
N PRO A 184 -1.86 -23.68 -23.17
CA PRO A 184 -0.82 -24.13 -22.26
C PRO A 184 -0.35 -23.03 -21.29
N ASN A 185 -0.26 -21.79 -21.74
CA ASN A 185 0.19 -20.66 -20.90
C ASN A 185 -0.86 -20.28 -19.86
N MET A 186 -2.15 -20.31 -20.22
CA MET A 186 -3.26 -20.11 -19.29
C MET A 186 -3.26 -21.18 -18.19
N LYS A 187 -3.10 -22.47 -18.54
CA LYS A 187 -3.01 -23.56 -17.54
C LYS A 187 -1.84 -23.38 -16.57
N LYS A 188 -0.67 -22.99 -17.10
CA LYS A 188 0.51 -22.74 -16.27
C LYS A 188 0.31 -21.57 -15.33
N ALA A 189 -0.27 -20.47 -15.81
CA ALA A 189 -0.56 -19.29 -14.99
C ALA A 189 -1.55 -19.61 -13.86
N VAL A 190 -2.63 -20.35 -14.16
CA VAL A 190 -3.63 -20.76 -13.17
C VAL A 190 -3.05 -21.75 -12.16
N ALA A 191 -2.26 -22.72 -12.61
CA ALA A 191 -1.58 -23.66 -11.70
C ALA A 191 -0.61 -22.92 -10.77
N LEU A 192 0.14 -21.96 -11.30
CA LEU A 192 1.08 -21.16 -10.51
C LEU A 192 0.33 -20.28 -9.49
N LEU A 193 -0.77 -19.65 -9.90
CA LEU A 193 -1.63 -18.89 -8.99
C LEU A 193 -2.11 -19.78 -7.83
N ALA A 194 -2.63 -20.97 -8.12
CA ALA A 194 -3.10 -21.90 -7.09
C ALA A 194 -1.96 -22.36 -6.14
N THR A 195 -0.73 -22.49 -6.64
CA THR A 195 0.42 -22.80 -5.76
C THR A 195 0.82 -21.62 -4.87
N LEU A 196 0.71 -20.38 -5.37
CA LEU A 196 1.00 -19.19 -4.59
C LEU A 196 -0.07 -18.97 -3.52
N GLU A 197 -1.35 -19.24 -3.83
CA GLU A 197 -2.45 -19.17 -2.86
C GLU A 197 -2.26 -20.18 -1.72
N ARG A 198 -1.91 -21.42 -2.03
CA ARG A 198 -1.60 -22.43 -1.00
C ARG A 198 -0.36 -22.07 -0.18
N ALA A 199 0.63 -21.44 -0.80
CA ALA A 199 1.83 -21.01 -0.09
C ALA A 199 1.53 -19.85 0.87
N ASP A 200 0.62 -18.95 0.51
CA ASP A 200 0.13 -17.86 1.36
C ASP A 200 -0.72 -18.41 2.52
N GLU A 201 -1.65 -19.34 2.24
CA GLU A 201 -2.43 -20.03 3.27
C GLU A 201 -1.52 -20.76 4.29
N ALA A 202 -0.54 -21.51 3.81
CA ALA A 202 0.42 -22.20 4.68
C ALA A 202 1.28 -21.22 5.50
N ALA A 203 1.66 -20.07 4.92
CA ALA A 203 2.40 -19.04 5.64
C ALA A 203 1.55 -18.38 6.75
N GLN A 204 0.25 -18.20 6.52
CA GLN A 204 -0.68 -17.67 7.52
C GLN A 204 -0.96 -18.68 8.64
N GLU A 205 -1.04 -19.97 8.33
CA GLU A 205 -1.15 -21.04 9.33
C GLU A 205 0.09 -21.10 10.23
N LEU A 206 1.29 -21.00 9.66
CA LEU A 206 2.55 -20.96 10.40
C LEU A 206 2.72 -19.67 11.22
N GLY A 207 2.17 -18.53 10.76
CA GLY A 207 2.18 -17.26 11.48
C GLY A 207 1.25 -17.21 12.70
N ASN A 208 0.31 -18.16 12.82
CA ASN A 208 -0.61 -18.29 13.95
C ASN A 208 -0.17 -19.34 14.99
N VAL A 209 0.99 -19.97 14.80
CA VAL A 209 1.61 -20.86 15.79
C VAL A 209 2.15 -19.99 16.93
N SER A 210 1.46 -20.03 18.08
CA SER A 210 1.90 -19.36 19.32
C SER A 210 3.37 -19.70 19.60
N PRO A 211 4.21 -18.75 20.07
CA PRO A 211 5.62 -19.00 20.38
C PRO A 211 5.88 -20.13 21.39
N GLU A 212 4.84 -20.65 22.06
CA GLU A 212 4.90 -21.85 22.91
C GLU A 212 5.08 -23.16 22.13
N GLN A 213 4.75 -23.20 20.84
CA GLN A 213 4.90 -24.39 19.97
C GLN A 213 6.25 -24.39 19.21
N ALA A 214 7.08 -23.37 19.37
CA ALA A 214 8.38 -23.24 18.71
C ALA A 214 9.56 -23.78 19.56
N ASP A 215 9.29 -24.40 20.71
CA ASP A 215 10.33 -25.06 21.51
C ASP A 215 10.60 -26.47 20.94
N PRO A 216 11.79 -26.74 20.36
CA PRO A 216 12.11 -28.04 19.76
C PRO A 216 12.05 -29.20 20.77
N LEU A 217 12.13 -28.90 22.08
CA LEU A 217 11.93 -29.88 23.13
C LEU A 217 10.45 -30.28 23.29
N ALA A 218 9.52 -29.32 23.14
CA ALA A 218 8.08 -29.57 23.21
C ALA A 218 7.62 -30.46 22.04
N GLY A 219 8.17 -30.26 20.84
CA GLY A 219 7.91 -31.12 19.67
C GLY A 219 8.48 -32.54 19.81
N MET A 220 9.60 -32.71 20.53
CA MET A 220 10.10 -34.04 20.88
C MET A 220 9.23 -34.73 21.95
N MET A 221 8.69 -33.98 22.92
CA MET A 221 7.78 -34.55 23.91
C MET A 221 6.42 -34.91 23.31
N SER A 222 5.84 -34.10 22.41
CA SER A 222 4.58 -34.44 21.74
C SER A 222 4.70 -35.60 20.75
N ALA A 223 5.88 -35.80 20.14
CA ALA A 223 6.13 -36.95 19.27
C ALA A 223 6.33 -38.25 20.04
N ILE A 224 6.77 -38.17 21.31
CA ILE A 224 6.94 -39.34 22.19
C ILE A 224 5.63 -39.67 22.92
N PHE A 225 4.84 -38.66 23.27
CA PHE A 225 3.52 -38.79 23.87
C PHE A 225 2.47 -38.35 22.85
N ASP A 226 2.09 -39.28 21.98
CA ASP A 226 0.98 -39.14 21.04
C ASP A 226 -0.25 -38.53 21.75
N ASP A 227 -0.98 -37.63 21.07
CA ASP A 227 -2.15 -36.86 21.56
C ASP A 227 -3.32 -37.75 22.06
N GLY A 228 -3.13 -39.07 22.12
CA GLY A 228 -4.06 -40.08 22.66
C GLY A 228 -3.96 -40.31 24.18
N TYR A 229 -3.03 -39.68 24.90
CA TYR A 229 -3.05 -39.62 26.38
C TYR A 229 -3.83 -38.40 26.90
N ALA A 230 -4.98 -38.11 26.29
CA ALA A 230 -5.99 -37.31 26.96
C ALA A 230 -6.42 -38.08 28.22
N LEU A 231 -6.10 -37.55 29.40
CA LEU A 231 -6.76 -37.96 30.64
C LEU A 231 -8.27 -37.97 30.35
N PRO A 232 -9.01 -39.07 30.62
CA PRO A 232 -10.45 -38.98 30.58
C PRO A 232 -10.87 -37.88 31.55
N GLU A 233 -11.58 -36.86 31.06
CA GLU A 233 -12.22 -35.87 31.92
C GLU A 233 -13.08 -36.67 32.92
N GLU A 234 -12.76 -36.55 34.21
CA GLU A 234 -13.49 -37.22 35.28
C GLU A 234 -14.88 -36.58 35.41
N ASP A 235 -15.79 -36.94 34.50
CA ASP A 235 -17.21 -36.77 34.70
C ASP A 235 -17.68 -37.77 35.77
N GLY A 236 -17.79 -37.29 37.01
CA GLY A 236 -18.77 -37.80 37.97
C GLY A 236 -18.37 -38.97 38.88
N VAL A 237 -17.24 -38.88 39.58
CA VAL A 237 -17.06 -39.65 40.83
C VAL A 237 -17.44 -38.77 42.01
N GLU A 238 -18.72 -38.86 42.43
CA GLU A 238 -19.15 -38.41 43.75
C GLU A 238 -18.40 -39.23 44.80
N PHE A 239 -17.41 -38.61 45.46
CA PHE A 239 -16.87 -39.16 46.69
C PHE A 239 -17.95 -39.03 47.77
N PRO A 240 -18.49 -40.12 48.34
CA PRO A 240 -19.30 -40.01 49.55
C PRO A 240 -18.39 -39.47 50.65
N ILE A 241 -18.71 -38.27 51.13
CA ILE A 241 -18.13 -37.70 52.34
C ILE A 241 -18.50 -38.68 53.47
N LEU A 242 -17.51 -39.45 53.92
CA LEU A 242 -17.62 -40.25 55.14
C LEU A 242 -17.67 -39.28 56.33
N ASP A 243 -18.88 -38.88 56.70
CA ASP A 243 -19.20 -37.99 57.83
C ASP A 243 -19.18 -38.70 59.20
N ASP A 244 -18.48 -39.82 59.34
CA ASP A 244 -18.44 -40.58 60.60
C ASP A 244 -17.01 -40.71 61.14
N TYR A 245 -16.51 -39.63 61.75
CA TYR A 245 -15.58 -39.71 62.87
C TYR A 245 -15.93 -38.64 63.92
N LYS A 246 -17.04 -38.90 64.62
CA LYS A 246 -17.26 -38.44 65.99
C LYS A 246 -17.44 -39.67 66.87
N GLU A 247 -16.36 -40.05 67.55
CA GLU A 247 -16.26 -40.30 69.01
C GLU A 247 -14.88 -40.86 69.35
#